data_AF-X8E0N7-F1
#
_entry.id   AF-X8E0N7-F1
#
_cell.length_a   1.000
_cell.length_b   1.000
_cell.length_c   1.000
_cell.angle_alpha   90.00
_cell.angle_beta   90.00
_cell.angle_gamma   90.00
#
_symmetry.space_group_name_H-M   'P 1'
#
loop_
_entity.id
_entity.type
_entity.pdbx_description
1 polymer ?
#
loop_
_entity_poly.entity_id
_entity_poly.type
_entity_poly.pdbx_seq_one_letter_code
_entity_poly.pdbx_strand_id
1 'polypeptide(L)'
;MMEGKSALFKAFGGLDSIPIVLDTKNPDEIVETLVRLRPSFGAVSLEDISAPRCFEIERRVVDALDCPVMHDDQHGTAIVVLAALLGASTLLDRDMAKLRVVISGAGAAGVACANLLLANGISDITVLDSSGILHPSRDDMNSVKAELAQRTNPAGRTGGMVEALEGADVFLGVSAGVVPEDLIATMAPDGIVFALSNPDPEIHPDVAAKYAAVVATGRSDFPNQINNVLAFPGFSGARWTRAPAGSPRR
;
A
#
# COMPACT_ATOMS: atom_id res chain seq x y z
N MET A 1 2.98 17.40 9.61
CA MET A 1 2.66 16.44 8.52
C MET A 1 1.38 16.84 7.78
N MET A 2 0.20 16.85 8.44
CA MET A 2 -1.10 17.12 7.79
C MET A 2 -1.20 18.48 7.05
N GLU A 3 -0.62 19.55 7.58
CA GLU A 3 -0.56 20.85 6.88
C GLU A 3 0.25 20.77 5.58
N GLY A 4 1.40 20.08 5.62
CA GLY A 4 2.20 19.84 4.42
C GLY A 4 1.42 19.07 3.36
N LYS A 5 0.64 18.06 3.77
CA LYS A 5 -0.24 17.32 2.86
C LYS A 5 -1.30 18.21 2.23
N SER A 6 -1.87 19.13 3.00
CA SER A 6 -2.83 20.11 2.47
C SER A 6 -2.20 21.06 1.45
N ALA A 7 -0.96 21.50 1.69
CA ALA A 7 -0.21 22.29 0.72
C ALA A 7 0.03 21.51 -0.59
N LEU A 8 0.30 20.19 -0.51
CA LEU A 8 0.46 19.34 -1.69
C LEU A 8 -0.85 19.15 -2.47
N PHE A 9 -1.99 18.97 -1.79
CA PHE A 9 -3.30 18.94 -2.44
C PHE A 9 -3.57 20.21 -3.26
N LYS A 10 -3.23 21.37 -2.70
CA LYS A 10 -3.37 22.65 -3.42
C LYS A 10 -2.41 22.75 -4.59
N ALA A 11 -1.13 22.46 -4.37
CA ALA A 11 -0.07 22.64 -5.35
C ALA A 11 -0.22 21.72 -6.57
N PHE A 12 -0.58 20.45 -6.35
CA PHE A 12 -0.60 19.44 -7.41
C PHE A 12 -2.01 19.04 -7.86
N GLY A 13 -3.01 19.16 -6.98
CA GLY A 13 -4.40 18.77 -7.28
C GLY A 13 -5.34 19.95 -7.50
N GLY A 14 -4.89 21.18 -7.22
CA GLY A 14 -5.75 22.36 -7.22
C GLY A 14 -6.85 22.35 -6.15
N LEU A 15 -6.77 21.43 -5.18
CA LEU A 15 -7.79 21.19 -4.16
C LEU A 15 -7.52 22.05 -2.92
N ASP A 16 -8.56 22.70 -2.43
CA ASP A 16 -8.53 23.35 -1.11
C ASP A 16 -8.84 22.30 -0.04
N SER A 17 -7.86 21.98 0.81
CA SER A 17 -8.02 21.04 1.92
C SER A 17 -7.70 21.70 3.25
N ILE A 18 -8.37 21.22 4.30
CA ILE A 18 -8.16 21.66 5.68
C ILE A 18 -7.71 20.44 6.49
N PRO A 19 -6.57 20.50 7.19
CA PRO A 19 -6.14 19.43 8.06
C PRO A 19 -7.02 19.38 9.31
N ILE A 20 -7.57 18.22 9.64
CA ILE A 20 -8.38 17.99 10.84
C ILE A 20 -7.73 16.87 11.64
N VAL A 21 -7.13 17.22 12.77
CA VAL A 21 -6.50 16.26 13.69
C VAL A 21 -7.43 16.04 14.86
N LEU A 22 -7.79 14.78 15.13
CA LEU A 22 -8.68 14.39 16.22
C LEU A 22 -7.87 13.76 17.35
N ASP A 23 -8.04 14.27 18.57
CA ASP A 23 -7.44 13.68 19.79
C ASP A 23 -8.30 12.54 20.33
N THR A 24 -8.57 11.54 19.49
CA THR A 24 -9.26 10.31 19.87
C THR A 24 -8.73 9.13 19.05
N LYS A 25 -8.77 7.95 19.67
CA LYS A 25 -8.44 6.68 19.01
C LYS A 25 -9.67 5.79 18.87
N ASN A 26 -10.83 6.25 19.32
CA ASN A 26 -12.08 5.51 19.28
C ASN A 26 -12.69 5.57 17.86
N PRO A 27 -12.88 4.44 17.16
CA PRO A 27 -13.51 4.41 15.85
C PRO A 27 -14.87 5.10 15.81
N ASP A 28 -15.68 4.94 16.86
CA ASP A 28 -17.03 5.50 16.93
C ASP A 28 -17.00 7.02 16.92
N GLU A 29 -16.15 7.61 17.77
CA GLU A 29 -15.99 9.07 17.88
C GLU A 29 -15.41 9.67 16.59
N ILE A 30 -14.47 8.97 15.94
CA ILE A 30 -13.89 9.42 14.67
C ILE A 30 -14.97 9.44 13.57
N VAL A 31 -15.70 8.33 13.41
CA VAL A 31 -16.77 8.21 12.40
C VAL A 31 -17.86 9.26 12.66
N GLU A 32 -18.32 9.40 13.90
CA GLU A 32 -19.35 10.38 14.26
C GLU A 32 -18.88 11.82 13.95
N THR A 33 -17.62 12.14 14.28
CA THR A 33 -17.05 13.46 13.99
C THR A 33 -17.04 13.74 12.49
N LEU A 34 -16.60 12.79 11.68
CA LEU A 34 -16.56 12.94 10.22
C LEU A 34 -17.98 13.09 9.62
N VAL A 35 -18.95 12.34 10.13
CA VAL A 35 -20.37 12.48 9.75
C VAL A 35 -20.90 13.88 10.08
N ARG A 36 -20.57 14.42 11.25
CA ARG A 36 -20.97 15.79 11.64
C ARG A 36 -20.30 16.87 10.79
N LEU A 37 -19.06 16.62 10.33
CA LEU A 37 -18.30 17.54 9.48
C LEU A 37 -18.65 17.45 7.99
N ARG A 38 -19.34 16.38 7.56
CA ARG A 38 -19.70 16.10 6.17
C ARG A 38 -20.26 17.30 5.39
N PRO A 39 -21.16 18.16 5.92
CA PRO A 39 -21.70 19.29 5.16
C PRO A 39 -20.66 20.29 4.68
N SER A 40 -19.50 20.36 5.35
CA SER A 40 -18.43 21.31 5.03
C SER A 40 -17.45 20.81 3.97
N PHE A 41 -17.36 19.49 3.75
CA PHE A 41 -16.32 18.88 2.93
C PHE A 41 -16.89 18.11 1.75
N GLY A 42 -16.28 18.30 0.58
CA GLY A 42 -16.65 17.59 -0.65
C GLY A 42 -16.13 16.16 -0.71
N ALA A 43 -15.14 15.82 0.12
CA ALA A 43 -14.53 14.49 0.21
C ALA A 43 -13.66 14.38 1.47
N VAL A 44 -13.27 13.15 1.83
CA VAL A 44 -12.45 12.85 3.03
C VAL A 44 -11.20 12.06 2.62
N SER A 45 -10.03 12.55 3.04
CA SER A 45 -8.77 11.80 2.98
C SER A 45 -8.38 11.38 4.40
N LEU A 46 -8.42 10.07 4.68
CA LEU A 46 -7.94 9.49 5.93
C LEU A 46 -6.42 9.28 5.84
N GLU A 47 -5.74 9.55 6.95
CA GLU A 47 -4.27 9.59 7.02
C GLU A 47 -3.80 9.13 8.40
N ASP A 48 -2.66 8.43 8.46
CA ASP A 48 -1.94 8.09 9.69
C ASP A 48 -2.78 7.32 10.73
N ILE A 49 -3.74 6.52 10.27
CA ILE A 49 -4.54 5.66 11.16
C ILE A 49 -3.88 4.28 11.23
N SER A 50 -3.49 3.88 12.45
CA SER A 50 -2.86 2.57 12.66
C SER A 50 -3.77 1.40 12.28
N ALA A 51 -3.24 0.41 11.57
CA ALA A 51 -3.87 -0.90 11.40
C ALA A 51 -4.01 -1.65 12.76
N PRO A 52 -5.04 -2.49 12.96
CA PRO A 52 -6.12 -2.80 12.02
C PRO A 52 -7.29 -1.79 12.05
N ARG A 53 -7.26 -0.80 12.94
CA ARG A 53 -8.36 0.14 13.15
C ARG A 53 -8.71 0.95 11.89
N CYS A 54 -7.73 1.28 11.06
CA CYS A 54 -7.93 1.99 9.80
C CYS A 54 -8.95 1.32 8.88
N PHE A 55 -8.96 -0.02 8.82
CA PHE A 55 -9.86 -0.77 7.94
C PHE A 55 -11.33 -0.64 8.40
N GLU A 56 -11.58 -0.70 9.71
CA GLU A 56 -12.93 -0.53 10.24
C GLU A 56 -13.43 0.91 10.07
N ILE A 57 -12.58 1.89 10.41
CA ILE A 57 -12.92 3.30 10.27
C ILE A 57 -13.24 3.62 8.81
N GLU A 58 -12.35 3.26 7.89
CA GLU A 58 -12.56 3.53 6.47
C GLU A 58 -13.86 2.93 5.96
N ARG A 59 -14.12 1.65 6.22
CA ARG A 59 -15.38 1.00 5.81
C ARG A 59 -16.60 1.75 6.34
N ARG A 60 -16.58 2.10 7.63
CA ARG A 60 -17.71 2.80 8.26
C ARG A 60 -17.89 4.22 7.75
N VAL A 61 -16.82 4.93 7.44
CA VAL A 61 -16.87 6.28 6.86
C VAL A 61 -17.37 6.23 5.42
N VAL A 62 -16.90 5.27 4.61
CA VAL A 62 -17.40 5.03 3.24
C VAL A 62 -18.89 4.71 3.26
N ASP A 63 -19.35 3.88 4.19
CA ASP A 63 -20.76 3.50 4.33
C ASP A 63 -21.64 4.69 4.81
N ALA A 64 -21.10 5.53 5.70
CA ALA A 64 -21.85 6.61 6.34
C ALA A 64 -21.89 7.93 5.55
N LEU A 65 -20.88 8.20 4.71
CA LEU A 65 -20.75 9.46 3.97
C LEU A 65 -21.21 9.31 2.52
N ASP A 66 -21.94 10.31 2.03
CA ASP A 66 -22.33 10.43 0.61
C ASP A 66 -21.30 11.21 -0.23
N CYS A 67 -20.01 11.12 0.13
CA CYS A 67 -18.89 11.71 -0.61
C CYS A 67 -17.74 10.71 -0.80
N PRO A 68 -16.78 10.99 -1.71
CA PRO A 68 -15.57 10.19 -1.83
C PRO A 68 -14.78 10.15 -0.52
N VAL A 69 -14.33 8.95 -0.16
CA VAL A 69 -13.46 8.68 0.99
C VAL A 69 -12.28 7.86 0.50
N MET A 70 -11.07 8.25 0.86
CA MET A 70 -9.85 7.50 0.55
C MET A 70 -8.94 7.49 1.76
N HIS A 71 -8.38 6.33 2.08
CA HIS A 71 -7.24 6.24 2.97
C HIS A 71 -5.93 6.28 2.18
N ASP A 72 -5.12 7.33 2.33
CA ASP A 72 -3.94 7.51 1.46
C ASP A 72 -2.85 6.46 1.71
N ASP A 73 -2.57 6.13 2.98
CA ASP A 73 -1.57 5.12 3.31
C ASP A 73 -1.91 3.72 2.74
N GLN A 74 -3.20 3.48 2.45
CA GLN A 74 -3.68 2.26 1.82
C GLN A 74 -3.66 2.40 0.29
N HIS A 75 -4.59 3.18 -0.25
CA HIS A 75 -4.86 3.22 -1.69
C HIS A 75 -3.81 4.03 -2.44
N GLY A 76 -3.35 5.15 -1.86
CA GLY A 76 -2.29 5.97 -2.43
C GLY A 76 -1.05 5.13 -2.67
N THR A 77 -0.55 4.47 -1.61
CA THR A 77 0.61 3.58 -1.68
C THR A 77 0.42 2.45 -2.69
N ALA A 78 -0.73 1.77 -2.69
CA ALA A 78 -0.99 0.67 -3.61
C ALA A 78 -0.95 1.12 -5.08
N ILE A 79 -1.54 2.29 -5.40
CA ILE A 79 -1.57 2.85 -6.75
C ILE A 79 -0.15 3.15 -7.25
N VAL A 80 0.67 3.84 -6.45
CA VAL A 80 2.04 4.15 -6.89
C VAL A 80 2.93 2.92 -6.97
N VAL A 81 2.75 1.94 -6.09
CA VAL A 81 3.44 0.64 -6.19
C VAL A 81 3.08 -0.08 -7.48
N LEU A 82 1.79 -0.17 -7.81
CA LEU A 82 1.35 -0.78 -9.07
C LEU A 82 1.94 -0.06 -10.28
N ALA A 83 1.92 1.27 -10.30
CA ALA A 83 2.49 2.08 -11.37
C ALA A 83 4.00 1.87 -11.51
N ALA A 84 4.74 1.83 -10.40
CA ALA A 84 6.16 1.56 -10.39
C ALA A 84 6.47 0.14 -10.90
N LEU A 85 5.66 -0.86 -10.50
CA LEU A 85 5.83 -2.23 -10.94
C LEU A 85 5.53 -2.41 -12.43
N LEU A 86 4.52 -1.72 -12.96
CA LEU A 86 4.23 -1.65 -14.40
C LEU A 86 5.43 -1.10 -15.18
N GLY A 87 6.01 0.00 -14.69
CA GLY A 87 7.20 0.61 -15.30
C GLY A 87 8.42 -0.31 -15.27
N ALA A 88 8.71 -0.91 -14.12
CA ALA A 88 9.82 -1.86 -13.94
C ALA A 88 9.65 -3.11 -14.82
N SER A 89 8.44 -3.66 -14.88
CA SER A 89 8.13 -4.84 -15.71
C SER A 89 8.27 -4.54 -17.19
N THR A 90 7.84 -3.35 -17.63
CA THR A 90 8.01 -2.90 -19.03
C THR A 90 9.48 -2.73 -19.38
N LEU A 91 10.27 -2.14 -18.48
CA LEU A 91 11.72 -1.94 -18.68
C LEU A 91 12.47 -3.27 -18.82
N LEU A 92 12.07 -4.28 -18.04
CA LEU A 92 12.71 -5.59 -17.99
C LEU A 92 12.10 -6.61 -18.97
N ASP A 93 11.12 -6.20 -19.79
CA ASP A 93 10.35 -7.08 -20.70
C ASP A 93 9.76 -8.31 -19.98
N ARG A 94 9.17 -8.07 -18.80
CA ARG A 94 8.55 -9.11 -17.95
C ARG A 94 7.03 -9.06 -17.98
N ASP A 95 6.44 -10.25 -17.98
CA ASP A 95 5.00 -10.43 -17.80
C ASP A 95 4.64 -10.35 -16.31
N MET A 96 3.91 -9.29 -15.93
CA MET A 96 3.51 -9.07 -14.53
C MET A 96 2.74 -10.24 -13.92
N ALA A 97 1.93 -10.95 -14.70
CA ALA A 97 1.13 -12.07 -14.20
C ALA A 97 2.00 -13.26 -13.74
N LYS A 98 3.27 -13.32 -14.18
CA LYS A 98 4.22 -14.39 -13.84
C LYS A 98 5.17 -14.02 -12.71
N LEU A 99 5.15 -12.78 -12.24
CA LEU A 99 6.04 -12.33 -11.18
C LEU A 99 5.68 -12.99 -9.85
N ARG A 100 6.69 -13.45 -9.13
CA ARG A 100 6.58 -13.76 -7.70
C ARG A 100 6.92 -12.53 -6.87
N VAL A 101 5.93 -12.03 -6.15
CA VAL A 101 6.03 -10.82 -5.33
C VAL A 101 6.07 -11.20 -3.85
N VAL A 102 7.03 -10.63 -3.11
CA VAL A 102 7.13 -10.76 -1.66
C VAL A 102 6.85 -9.40 -1.03
N ILE A 103 5.84 -9.34 -0.16
CA ILE A 103 5.46 -8.12 0.56
C ILE A 103 5.85 -8.28 2.02
N SER A 104 6.82 -7.47 2.48
CA SER A 104 7.19 -7.39 3.89
C SER A 104 6.38 -6.31 4.59
N GLY A 105 5.36 -6.73 5.34
CA GLY A 105 4.44 -5.86 6.05
C GLY A 105 2.98 -6.19 5.75
N ALA A 106 2.24 -6.67 6.76
CA ALA A 106 0.80 -6.91 6.68
C ALA A 106 -0.02 -5.79 7.35
N GLY A 107 0.45 -4.54 7.25
CA GLY A 107 -0.26 -3.34 7.69
C GLY A 107 -1.20 -2.80 6.60
N ALA A 108 -1.69 -1.57 6.80
CA ALA A 108 -2.62 -0.90 5.88
C ALA A 108 -2.09 -0.88 4.43
N ALA A 109 -0.87 -0.37 4.22
CA ALA A 109 -0.22 -0.31 2.91
C ALA A 109 -0.02 -1.68 2.27
N GLY A 110 0.54 -2.65 3.00
CA GLY A 110 0.85 -3.97 2.45
C GLY A 110 -0.39 -4.79 2.09
N VAL A 111 -1.45 -4.72 2.89
CA VAL A 111 -2.74 -5.34 2.56
C VAL A 111 -3.35 -4.70 1.32
N ALA A 112 -3.33 -3.37 1.21
CA ALA A 112 -3.85 -2.66 0.05
C ALA A 112 -3.05 -2.97 -1.23
N CYS A 113 -1.71 -3.00 -1.13
CA CYS A 113 -0.83 -3.41 -2.23
C CYS A 113 -1.14 -4.84 -2.67
N ALA A 114 -1.20 -5.80 -1.76
CA ALA A 114 -1.51 -7.19 -2.08
C ALA A 114 -2.86 -7.33 -2.80
N ASN A 115 -3.91 -6.67 -2.30
CA ASN A 115 -5.23 -6.70 -2.91
C ASN A 115 -5.24 -6.09 -4.31
N LEU A 116 -4.59 -4.94 -4.51
CA LEU A 116 -4.55 -4.27 -5.80
C LEU A 116 -3.74 -5.07 -6.82
N LEU A 117 -2.60 -5.63 -6.42
CA LEU A 117 -1.77 -6.47 -7.28
C LEU A 117 -2.50 -7.76 -7.70
N LEU A 118 -3.20 -8.43 -6.77
CA LEU A 118 -4.09 -9.57 -7.08
C LEU A 118 -5.17 -9.18 -8.10
N ALA A 119 -5.81 -8.03 -7.91
CA ALA A 119 -6.85 -7.53 -8.82
C ALA A 119 -6.30 -7.21 -10.23
N ASN A 120 -5.00 -6.95 -10.35
CA ASN A 120 -4.30 -6.71 -11.63
C ASN A 120 -3.61 -7.97 -12.19
N GLY A 121 -3.95 -9.15 -11.68
CA GLY A 121 -3.55 -10.43 -12.28
C GLY A 121 -2.23 -11.02 -11.77
N ILE A 122 -1.59 -10.42 -10.77
CA ILE A 122 -0.42 -11.02 -10.12
C ILE A 122 -0.91 -12.05 -9.10
N SER A 123 -0.72 -13.34 -9.38
CA SER A 123 -1.24 -14.42 -8.54
C SER A 123 -0.28 -14.96 -7.49
N ASP A 124 1.04 -14.90 -7.71
CA ASP A 124 2.05 -15.40 -6.75
C ASP A 124 2.56 -14.27 -5.86
N ILE A 125 1.76 -13.93 -4.85
CA ILE A 125 2.11 -12.94 -3.83
C ILE A 125 2.32 -13.65 -2.50
N THR A 126 3.46 -13.47 -1.84
CA THR A 126 3.72 -13.93 -0.47
C THR A 126 3.76 -12.72 0.45
N VAL A 127 2.94 -12.68 1.49
CA VAL A 127 2.90 -11.57 2.45
C VAL A 127 3.47 -12.02 3.79
N LEU A 128 4.30 -11.17 4.42
CA LEU A 128 4.86 -11.40 5.74
C LEU A 128 4.37 -10.37 6.75
N ASP A 129 4.22 -10.80 7.99
CA ASP A 129 4.12 -9.93 9.15
C ASP A 129 5.26 -10.19 10.15
N SER A 130 5.16 -9.60 11.34
CA SER A 130 6.18 -9.74 12.39
C SER A 130 6.42 -11.18 12.85
N SER A 131 5.49 -12.11 12.63
CA SER A 131 5.65 -13.52 13.01
C SER A 131 5.99 -14.42 11.81
N GLY A 132 6.19 -13.87 10.61
CA GLY A 132 6.59 -14.62 9.41
C GLY A 132 5.54 -14.58 8.29
N ILE A 133 5.63 -15.55 7.39
CA ILE A 133 4.74 -15.67 6.22
C ILE A 133 3.29 -15.87 6.68
N LEU A 134 2.35 -15.20 6.01
CA LEU A 134 0.92 -15.46 6.18
C LEU A 134 0.53 -16.77 5.49
N HIS A 135 -0.07 -17.69 6.23
CA HIS A 135 -0.62 -18.94 5.70
C HIS A 135 -1.82 -19.43 6.53
N PRO A 136 -2.74 -20.21 5.95
CA PRO A 136 -3.98 -20.61 6.62
C PRO A 136 -3.81 -21.39 7.93
N SER A 137 -2.66 -22.03 8.15
CA SER A 137 -2.38 -22.80 9.37
C SER A 137 -1.91 -21.94 10.56
N ARG A 138 -1.87 -20.61 10.43
CA ARG A 138 -1.57 -19.69 11.54
C ARG A 138 -2.84 -19.27 12.27
N ASP A 139 -2.81 -19.37 13.59
CA ASP A 139 -3.95 -19.03 14.46
C ASP A 139 -3.83 -17.63 15.09
N ASP A 140 -2.71 -16.93 14.89
CA ASP A 140 -2.38 -15.63 15.50
C ASP A 140 -2.74 -14.41 14.60
N MET A 141 -3.57 -14.63 13.58
CA MET A 141 -3.94 -13.61 12.60
C MET A 141 -5.30 -12.95 12.90
N ASN A 142 -5.41 -11.65 12.64
CA ASN A 142 -6.71 -10.98 12.59
C ASN A 142 -7.48 -11.37 11.32
N SER A 143 -8.77 -11.01 11.23
CA SER A 143 -9.63 -11.37 10.10
C SER A 143 -9.08 -10.92 8.74
N VAL A 144 -8.51 -9.72 8.66
CA VAL A 144 -7.94 -9.17 7.42
C VAL A 144 -6.74 -9.99 6.94
N LYS A 145 -5.82 -10.33 7.84
CA LYS A 145 -4.66 -11.18 7.53
C LYS A 145 -5.08 -12.61 7.18
N ALA A 146 -6.08 -13.15 7.88
CA ALA A 146 -6.59 -14.49 7.62
C ALA A 146 -7.25 -14.60 6.24
N GLU A 147 -8.00 -13.59 5.81
CA GLU A 147 -8.56 -13.55 4.45
C GLU A 147 -7.43 -13.48 3.40
N LEU A 148 -6.42 -12.64 3.65
CA LEU A 148 -5.30 -12.51 2.73
C LEU A 148 -4.51 -13.81 2.60
N ALA A 149 -4.29 -14.53 3.70
CA ALA A 149 -3.62 -15.82 3.74
C ALA A 149 -4.32 -16.92 2.91
N GLN A 150 -5.64 -16.79 2.66
CA GLN A 150 -6.37 -17.74 1.81
C GLN A 150 -6.21 -17.45 0.31
N ARG A 151 -5.85 -16.22 -0.05
CA ARG A 151 -5.81 -15.72 -1.44
C ARG A 151 -4.39 -15.46 -1.95
N THR A 152 -3.40 -15.53 -1.06
CA THR A 152 -1.98 -15.32 -1.32
C THR A 152 -1.21 -16.60 -1.02
N ASN A 153 0.09 -16.61 -1.34
CA ASN A 153 1.01 -17.71 -1.10
C ASN A 153 0.52 -19.04 -1.70
N PRO A 154 0.31 -19.11 -3.04
CA PRO A 154 -0.23 -20.31 -3.68
C PRO A 154 0.66 -21.54 -3.55
N ALA A 155 1.96 -21.36 -3.32
CA ALA A 155 2.90 -22.45 -3.09
C ALA A 155 2.89 -22.99 -1.65
N GLY A 156 2.10 -22.41 -0.74
CA GLY A 156 1.98 -22.86 0.65
C GLY A 156 3.28 -22.72 1.46
N ARG A 157 4.09 -21.69 1.18
CA ARG A 157 5.34 -21.44 1.90
C ARG A 157 5.09 -21.13 3.36
N THR A 158 5.96 -21.62 4.23
CA THR A 158 5.95 -21.35 5.67
C THR A 158 7.33 -20.88 6.11
N GLY A 159 7.43 -20.27 7.27
CA GLY A 159 8.70 -19.72 7.77
C GLY A 159 8.70 -18.20 7.70
N GLY A 160 9.85 -17.62 7.40
CA GLY A 160 10.11 -16.19 7.47
C GLY A 160 10.60 -15.60 6.15
N MET A 161 11.39 -14.54 6.29
CA MET A 161 11.90 -13.76 5.16
C MET A 161 12.79 -14.58 4.23
N VAL A 162 13.55 -15.54 4.79
CA VAL A 162 14.49 -16.39 4.04
C VAL A 162 13.73 -17.21 3.00
N GLU A 163 12.72 -17.95 3.43
CA GLU A 163 11.90 -18.81 2.56
C GLU A 163 11.04 -17.99 1.60
N ALA A 164 10.62 -16.79 2.02
CA ALA A 164 9.83 -15.91 1.19
C ALA A 164 10.64 -15.32 0.03
N LEU A 165 11.88 -14.87 0.26
CA LEU A 165 12.68 -14.14 -0.72
C LEU A 165 13.43 -15.04 -1.71
N GLU A 166 13.73 -16.28 -1.34
CA GLU A 166 14.48 -17.21 -2.20
C GLU A 166 13.80 -17.36 -3.57
N GLY A 167 14.42 -16.86 -4.64
CA GLY A 167 13.90 -16.89 -6.01
C GLY A 167 12.67 -16.00 -6.24
N ALA A 168 12.43 -14.97 -5.42
CA ALA A 168 11.39 -13.98 -5.68
C ALA A 168 11.83 -12.98 -6.77
N ASP A 169 10.89 -12.54 -7.60
CA ASP A 169 11.16 -11.51 -8.63
C ASP A 169 11.09 -10.11 -8.06
N VAL A 170 10.21 -9.90 -7.08
CA VAL A 170 9.92 -8.58 -6.51
C VAL A 170 9.94 -8.66 -5.00
N PHE A 171 10.67 -7.73 -4.37
CA PHE A 171 10.55 -7.44 -2.95
C PHE A 171 9.89 -6.07 -2.77
N LEU A 172 8.80 -6.05 -2.00
CA LEU A 172 8.07 -4.85 -1.59
C LEU A 172 8.13 -4.73 -0.06
N GLY A 173 9.03 -3.88 0.41
CA GLY A 173 9.12 -3.47 1.80
C GLY A 173 8.14 -2.34 2.09
N VAL A 174 7.20 -2.58 3.00
CA VAL A 174 6.30 -1.59 3.59
C VAL A 174 6.19 -1.82 5.11
N SER A 175 7.31 -2.23 5.71
CA SER A 175 7.42 -2.49 7.14
C SER A 175 8.73 -1.93 7.65
N ALA A 176 8.74 -1.35 8.84
CA ALA A 176 9.94 -0.75 9.44
C ALA A 176 11.05 -1.77 9.80
N GLY A 177 11.05 -2.97 9.22
CA GLY A 177 12.04 -4.03 9.46
C GLY A 177 13.21 -3.98 8.48
N VAL A 178 14.43 -4.18 8.99
CA VAL A 178 15.64 -4.25 8.16
C VAL A 178 15.72 -5.61 7.47
N VAL A 179 16.02 -5.61 6.17
CA VAL A 179 16.27 -6.80 5.36
C VAL A 179 17.77 -6.94 5.10
N PRO A 180 18.37 -8.06 5.52
CA PRO A 180 19.78 -8.35 5.26
C PRO A 180 20.13 -8.45 3.76
N GLU A 181 21.34 -8.01 3.40
CA GLU A 181 21.87 -8.02 2.02
C GLU A 181 21.88 -9.42 1.41
N ASP A 182 22.26 -10.44 2.20
CA ASP A 182 22.33 -11.83 1.79
C ASP A 182 20.98 -12.39 1.35
N LEU A 183 19.87 -11.88 1.90
CA LEU A 183 18.54 -12.30 1.48
C LEU A 183 18.11 -11.66 0.16
N ILE A 184 18.51 -10.42 -0.12
CA ILE A 184 18.28 -9.81 -1.43
C ILE A 184 19.10 -10.52 -2.50
N ALA A 185 20.29 -11.02 -2.16
CA ALA A 185 21.11 -11.80 -3.08
C ALA A 185 20.50 -13.17 -3.47
N THR A 186 19.51 -13.69 -2.72
CA THR A 186 18.82 -14.95 -3.07
C THR A 186 17.62 -14.76 -4.01
N MET A 187 17.26 -13.51 -4.33
CA MET A 187 16.20 -13.20 -5.28
C MET A 187 16.56 -13.67 -6.71
N ALA A 188 15.55 -13.70 -7.58
CA ALA A 188 15.76 -13.99 -8.99
C ALA A 188 16.69 -12.95 -9.64
N PRO A 189 17.49 -13.34 -10.67
CA PRO A 189 18.28 -12.39 -11.45
C PRO A 189 17.43 -11.24 -11.97
N ASP A 190 18.02 -10.05 -12.10
CA ASP A 190 17.33 -8.81 -12.47
C ASP A 190 16.08 -8.53 -11.61
N GLY A 191 16.17 -8.81 -10.31
CA GLY A 191 15.08 -8.58 -9.36
C GLY A 191 14.67 -7.11 -9.22
N ILE A 192 13.48 -6.88 -8.70
CA ILE A 192 12.91 -5.57 -8.43
C ILE A 192 12.79 -5.38 -6.91
N VAL A 193 13.41 -4.32 -6.37
CA VAL A 193 13.42 -4.02 -4.93
C VAL A 193 12.78 -2.66 -4.66
N PHE A 194 11.63 -2.67 -4.00
CA PHE A 194 10.95 -1.47 -3.52
C PHE A 194 11.06 -1.44 -1.98
N ALA A 195 11.92 -0.58 -1.44
CA ALA A 195 12.13 -0.42 0.00
C ALA A 195 11.51 0.91 0.46
N LEU A 196 10.24 0.88 0.87
CA LEU A 196 9.40 2.08 0.99
C LEU A 196 9.30 2.62 2.40
N SER A 197 9.91 1.97 3.39
CA SER A 197 9.93 2.49 4.75
C SER A 197 10.67 3.82 4.86
N ASN A 198 10.15 4.71 5.70
CA ASN A 198 10.73 6.00 6.04
C ASN A 198 10.97 6.09 7.55
N PRO A 199 12.03 6.80 8.01
CA PRO A 199 13.08 7.44 7.21
C PRO A 199 14.16 6.47 6.70
N ASP A 200 14.21 5.26 7.27
CA ASP A 200 15.19 4.24 6.97
C ASP A 200 14.52 3.12 6.14
N PRO A 201 14.89 2.95 4.86
CA PRO A 201 14.38 1.86 4.04
C PRO A 201 14.77 0.49 4.59
N GLU A 202 13.99 -0.54 4.25
CA GLU A 202 14.23 -1.94 4.65
C GLU A 202 15.63 -2.41 4.27
N ILE A 203 16.12 -1.98 3.10
CA ILE A 203 17.49 -2.18 2.67
C ILE A 203 18.00 -0.90 2.00
N HIS A 204 19.27 -0.55 2.25
CA HIS A 204 19.86 0.63 1.64
C HIS A 204 19.91 0.47 0.10
N PRO A 205 19.54 1.51 -0.68
CA PRO A 205 19.44 1.40 -2.14
C PRO A 205 20.73 0.95 -2.83
N ASP A 206 21.87 1.49 -2.40
CA ASP A 206 23.19 1.12 -2.94
C ASP A 206 23.54 -0.35 -2.70
N VAL A 207 22.99 -0.94 -1.63
CA VAL A 207 23.19 -2.36 -1.32
C VAL A 207 22.28 -3.22 -2.19
N ALA A 208 21.00 -2.85 -2.29
CA ALA A 208 20.04 -3.55 -3.14
C ALA A 208 20.45 -3.52 -4.62
N ALA A 209 20.99 -2.40 -5.11
CA ALA A 209 21.38 -2.19 -6.50
C ALA A 209 22.53 -3.11 -6.98
N LYS A 210 23.22 -3.80 -6.07
CA LYS A 210 24.21 -4.83 -6.42
C LYS A 210 23.55 -6.11 -6.97
N TYR A 211 22.30 -6.36 -6.62
CA TYR A 211 21.58 -7.62 -6.91
C TYR A 211 20.28 -7.41 -7.68
N ALA A 212 19.68 -6.22 -7.57
CA ALA A 212 18.43 -5.86 -8.23
C ALA A 212 18.66 -4.95 -9.43
N ALA A 213 17.92 -5.19 -10.52
CA ALA A 213 17.97 -4.35 -11.72
C ALA A 213 17.18 -3.04 -11.54
N VAL A 214 16.13 -3.06 -10.71
CA VAL A 214 15.34 -1.88 -10.37
C VAL A 214 15.28 -1.74 -8.86
N VAL A 215 15.67 -0.57 -8.36
CA VAL A 215 15.57 -0.19 -6.95
C VAL A 215 14.77 1.10 -6.83
N ALA A 216 13.81 1.13 -5.90
CA ALA A 216 12.99 2.30 -5.59
C ALA A 216 12.80 2.45 -4.09
N THR A 217 12.62 3.69 -3.63
CA THR A 217 12.39 3.99 -2.20
C THR A 217 11.30 5.04 -1.98
N GLY A 218 10.87 5.21 -0.73
CA GLY A 218 10.00 6.34 -0.34
C GLY A 218 10.72 7.70 -0.29
N ARG A 219 12.05 7.73 -0.36
CA ARG A 219 12.86 8.92 -0.12
C ARG A 219 13.19 9.68 -1.40
N SER A 220 13.29 11.00 -1.29
CA SER A 220 13.55 11.89 -2.42
C SER A 220 15.03 12.06 -2.77
N ASP A 221 15.93 11.67 -1.87
CA ASP A 221 17.37 11.75 -2.10
C ASP A 221 17.94 10.56 -2.88
N PHE A 222 17.11 9.56 -3.18
CA PHE A 222 17.45 8.43 -4.05
C PHE A 222 16.64 8.45 -5.37
N PRO A 223 17.15 7.83 -6.45
CA PRO A 223 16.38 7.62 -7.67
C PRO A 223 15.09 6.82 -7.43
N ASN A 224 14.13 6.93 -8.36
CA ASN A 224 12.87 6.18 -8.36
C ASN A 224 12.08 6.33 -7.05
N GLN A 225 11.82 7.58 -6.64
CA GLN A 225 10.97 7.83 -5.48
C GLN A 225 9.53 7.35 -5.73
N ILE A 226 9.05 6.42 -4.91
CA ILE A 226 7.64 6.00 -4.83
C ILE A 226 7.00 6.81 -3.70
N ASN A 227 6.16 7.77 -4.06
CA ASN A 227 5.51 8.67 -3.11
C ASN A 227 4.05 8.87 -3.46
N ASN A 228 3.17 8.77 -2.47
CA ASN A 228 1.72 8.89 -2.62
C ASN A 228 1.28 10.23 -3.22
N VAL A 229 2.14 11.27 -3.18
CA VAL A 229 1.92 12.55 -3.88
C VAL A 229 1.69 12.38 -5.39
N LEU A 230 2.10 11.26 -5.99
CA LEU A 230 1.82 10.97 -7.40
C LEU A 230 0.39 10.44 -7.63
N ALA A 231 -0.30 9.98 -6.58
CA ALA A 231 -1.64 9.40 -6.67
C ALA A 231 -2.73 10.33 -6.10
N PHE A 232 -2.58 10.80 -4.86
CA PHE A 232 -3.67 11.51 -4.18
C PHE A 232 -4.11 12.84 -4.81
N PRO A 233 -3.27 13.61 -5.53
CA PRO A 233 -3.75 14.81 -6.22
C PRO A 233 -4.74 14.49 -7.36
N GLY A 234 -4.66 13.28 -7.93
CA GLY A 234 -5.59 12.75 -8.94
C GLY A 234 -7.00 12.50 -8.41
N PHE A 235 -7.19 12.60 -7.09
CA PHE A 235 -8.48 12.52 -6.41
C PHE A 235 -9.51 13.54 -6.93
N SER A 236 -9.06 14.67 -7.49
CA SER A 236 -9.90 15.68 -8.15
C SER A 236 -10.63 15.16 -9.41
N GLY A 237 -10.04 14.20 -10.14
CA GLY A 237 -10.57 13.68 -11.41
C GLY A 237 -11.42 12.41 -11.26
N ALA A 238 -11.43 11.80 -10.08
CA ALA A 238 -11.92 10.45 -9.93
C ALA A 238 -13.20 10.40 -9.10
N ARG A 239 -14.23 9.79 -9.70
CA ARG A 239 -15.48 9.42 -9.02
C ARG A 239 -15.21 8.19 -8.15
N TRP A 240 -14.39 8.35 -7.12
CA TRP A 240 -14.21 7.32 -6.10
C TRP A 240 -15.50 7.30 -5.27
N THR A 241 -16.35 6.31 -5.55
CA THR A 241 -17.60 5.94 -4.86
C THR A 241 -18.74 6.96 -4.86
N ARG A 242 -19.47 7.02 -5.99
CA ARG A 242 -20.91 6.70 -6.12
C ARG A 242 -21.34 7.05 -7.56
N ALA A 243 -21.59 6.05 -8.41
CA ALA A 243 -22.49 6.28 -9.53
C ALA A 243 -23.85 6.62 -8.90
N PRO A 244 -24.49 7.75 -9.23
CA PRO A 244 -25.82 8.05 -8.72
C PRO A 244 -26.73 6.89 -9.12
N ALA A 245 -27.51 6.38 -8.17
CA ALA A 245 -28.50 5.36 -8.45
C ALA A 245 -29.42 5.88 -9.58
N GLY A 246 -29.26 5.35 -10.79
CA GLY A 246 -30.07 5.71 -11.96
C GLY A 246 -29.35 6.26 -13.20
N SER A 247 -28.01 6.40 -13.25
CA SER A 247 -27.36 6.77 -14.52
C SER A 247 -27.19 5.56 -15.45
N PRO A 248 -27.75 5.54 -16.67
CA PRO A 248 -27.55 4.44 -17.61
C PRO A 248 -26.07 4.41 -18.03
N ARG A 249 -25.46 3.23 -17.93
CA ARG A 249 -24.12 2.97 -18.45
C ARG A 249 -24.13 3.26 -19.96
N ARG A 250 -23.30 4.20 -20.41
CA ARG A 250 -22.89 4.32 -21.82
C ARG A 250 -21.50 3.73 -21.95
#